data_AF-A0A9W7CBS7-F1
#
_entry.id   AF-A0A9W7CBS7-F1
#
_cell.length_a   1.000
_cell.length_b   1.000
_cell.length_c   1.000
_cell.angle_alpha   90.00
_cell.angle_beta   90.00
_cell.angle_gamma   90.00
#
_symmetry.space_group_name_H-M   'P 1'
#
loop_
_entity.id
_entity.type
_entity.pdbx_description
1 polymer ?
#
loop_
_entity_poly.entity_id
_entity_poly.type
_entity_poly.pdbx_seq_one_letter_code
_entity_poly.pdbx_strand_id
1 'polypeptide(L)'
;MLPPHFLLLLLLCFLSCRSFTITPPSRLVLNKALSIEKCKPRVLRAAGRGGEEDVDSDVVLTNLKTEEAKLMSLLTSVRSKKLAALRSKPLRIAVVGFGRFGQFIAKSFAKTSTVIAVSRSDYSKVAEEMGVEYYSLKDFDKVIATGVDVVVLSTSILSFSSLLSTLLPPLLSIGGTQPSTTYPLIVDVLSVKSHPRRVMLDSLPPHCDVLCTHPMFGPESGKTSWSNLNFVFEKTRLAGVTYPNPQSTLNDPSSGMDAAFSIDRVERFLSLFEEEGCNMVELSCEEHDKAAANSQFITHLVGRILGRQGLKPTPIDTKGFESVLQLIGSTNSDSFDLFYGLYKYNGNSMDTILKMKQAMEEVEAGLKVMERQDINAPGFGGDAGLLGFQRKSWKKDTPL
;
A
#
# COMPACT_ATOMS: atom_id res chain seq x y z
N MET A 1 13.87 -20.26 -47.76
CA MET A 1 12.59 -20.69 -47.18
C MET A 1 12.82 -20.98 -45.70
N LEU A 2 12.31 -20.12 -44.83
CA LEU A 2 12.37 -20.29 -43.36
C LEU A 2 11.04 -20.91 -42.86
N PRO A 3 11.06 -21.72 -41.79
CA PRO A 3 9.87 -22.40 -41.28
C PRO A 3 8.93 -21.44 -40.53
N PRO A 4 7.63 -21.75 -40.44
CA PRO A 4 6.56 -20.83 -40.01
C PRO A 4 6.57 -20.47 -38.52
N HIS A 5 7.51 -21.00 -37.73
CA HIS A 5 7.63 -20.68 -36.29
C HIS A 5 8.43 -19.40 -36.00
N PHE A 6 9.05 -18.76 -37.00
CA PHE A 6 9.82 -17.53 -36.79
C PHE A 6 8.99 -16.24 -36.86
N LEU A 7 7.76 -16.29 -37.38
CA LEU A 7 6.89 -15.11 -37.50
C LEU A 7 6.09 -14.80 -36.22
N LEU A 8 5.95 -15.80 -35.33
CA LEU A 8 5.19 -15.65 -34.08
C LEU A 8 6.00 -14.94 -32.97
N LEU A 9 7.34 -14.97 -33.03
CA LEU A 9 8.20 -14.28 -32.06
C LEU A 9 8.37 -12.77 -32.34
N LEU A 10 8.23 -12.34 -33.61
CA LEU A 10 8.38 -10.93 -33.99
C LEU A 10 7.14 -10.07 -33.70
N LEU A 11 5.96 -10.68 -33.63
CA LEU A 11 4.70 -10.00 -33.32
C LEU A 11 4.50 -9.74 -31.81
N LEU A 12 5.19 -10.47 -30.92
CA LEU A 12 5.14 -10.22 -29.48
C LEU A 12 6.07 -9.09 -29.03
N CYS A 13 7.07 -8.69 -29.82
CA CYS A 13 7.94 -7.56 -29.50
C CYS A 13 7.34 -6.18 -29.84
N PHE A 14 6.32 -6.10 -30.70
CA PHE A 14 5.75 -4.81 -31.15
C PHE A 14 4.55 -4.31 -30.33
N LEU A 15 4.04 -5.10 -29.38
CA LEU A 15 2.89 -4.72 -28.54
C LEU A 15 3.26 -4.19 -27.14
N SER A 16 4.56 -4.07 -26.80
CA SER A 16 5.00 -3.53 -25.50
C SER A 16 5.04 -1.99 -25.40
N CYS A 17 4.54 -1.26 -26.41
CA CYS A 17 4.42 0.21 -26.34
C CYS A 17 2.96 0.64 -26.48
N ARG A 18 2.14 0.41 -25.45
CA ARG A 18 1.00 1.27 -25.09
C ARG A 18 0.45 0.85 -23.73
N SER A 19 0.69 1.71 -22.74
CA SER A 19 0.14 1.60 -21.39
C SER A 19 -1.39 1.52 -21.42
N PHE A 20 -1.94 0.41 -20.95
CA PHE A 20 -3.32 0.32 -20.51
C PHE A 20 -3.33 -0.14 -19.06
N THR A 21 -3.67 0.77 -18.16
CA THR A 21 -3.96 0.49 -16.76
C THR A 21 -5.24 -0.34 -16.68
N ILE A 22 -5.13 -1.61 -16.32
CA ILE A 22 -6.28 -2.46 -15.97
C ILE A 22 -6.39 -2.47 -14.45
N THR A 23 -7.42 -1.81 -13.92
CA THR A 23 -7.88 -2.00 -12.54
C THR A 23 -8.61 -3.34 -12.42
N PRO A 24 -8.41 -4.13 -11.36
CA PRO A 24 -9.14 -5.39 -11.19
C PRO A 24 -10.60 -5.13 -10.75
N PRO A 25 -11.58 -5.92 -11.21
CA PRO A 25 -12.96 -5.76 -10.77
C PRO A 25 -13.16 -6.37 -9.37
N SER A 26 -13.77 -5.59 -8.49
CA SER A 26 -14.27 -6.01 -7.18
C SER A 26 -15.30 -7.14 -7.30
N ARG A 27 -15.07 -8.25 -6.59
CA ARG A 27 -16.01 -9.38 -6.48
C ARG A 27 -17.29 -8.94 -5.75
N LEU A 28 -18.41 -8.86 -6.48
CA LEU A 28 -19.74 -8.73 -5.90
C LEU A 28 -20.23 -10.10 -5.41
N VAL A 29 -20.72 -10.10 -4.17
CA VAL A 29 -21.32 -11.23 -3.44
C VAL A 29 -22.63 -11.64 -4.12
N LEU A 30 -22.72 -12.88 -4.60
CA LEU A 30 -23.95 -13.46 -5.16
C LEU A 30 -24.71 -14.21 -4.08
N ASN A 31 -25.80 -13.63 -3.57
CA ASN A 31 -26.86 -14.34 -2.83
C ASN A 31 -28.17 -13.53 -2.80
N LYS A 32 -29.04 -13.73 -3.80
CA LYS A 32 -30.49 -14.03 -3.63
C LYS A 32 -31.26 -14.03 -4.97
N ALA A 33 -31.90 -15.17 -5.21
CA ALA A 33 -33.22 -15.42 -5.79
C ALA A 33 -33.81 -14.45 -6.85
N LEU A 34 -33.86 -14.97 -8.09
CA LEU A 34 -35.04 -15.10 -8.98
C LEU A 34 -36.13 -14.02 -8.97
N SER A 35 -36.15 -13.22 -10.04
CA SER A 35 -37.33 -12.99 -10.90
C SER A 35 -36.90 -12.26 -12.17
N ILE A 36 -36.87 -12.97 -13.30
CA ILE A 36 -36.56 -12.43 -14.63
C ILE A 36 -37.89 -12.10 -15.31
N GLU A 37 -38.22 -10.81 -15.42
CA GLU A 37 -39.21 -10.34 -16.38
C GLU A 37 -38.60 -10.37 -17.80
N LYS A 38 -39.39 -10.88 -18.74
CA LYS A 38 -39.03 -11.09 -20.15
C LYS A 38 -38.94 -9.75 -20.90
N CYS A 39 -37.73 -9.32 -21.25
CA CYS A 39 -37.50 -8.38 -22.35
C CYS A 39 -36.94 -9.15 -23.57
N LYS A 40 -37.73 -9.25 -24.65
CA LYS A 40 -37.31 -9.85 -25.93
C LYS A 40 -36.26 -8.98 -26.62
N PRO A 41 -35.15 -9.53 -27.15
CA PRO A 41 -34.24 -8.78 -28.00
C PRO A 41 -34.79 -8.72 -29.43
N ARG A 42 -34.74 -7.52 -30.02
CA ARG A 42 -35.17 -7.24 -31.39
C ARG A 42 -33.97 -7.48 -32.32
N VAL A 43 -33.96 -8.61 -33.02
CA VAL A 43 -32.92 -8.96 -33.99
C VAL A 43 -33.12 -8.14 -35.27
N LEU A 44 -32.16 -7.28 -35.59
CA LEU A 44 -32.02 -6.66 -36.91
C LEU A 44 -31.47 -7.72 -37.88
N ARG A 45 -32.28 -8.14 -38.85
CA ARG A 45 -31.83 -8.99 -39.97
C ARG A 45 -31.13 -8.12 -41.01
N ALA A 46 -29.83 -8.32 -41.20
CA ALA A 46 -29.14 -7.98 -42.43
C ALA A 46 -29.11 -9.21 -43.34
N ALA A 47 -29.52 -9.04 -44.59
CA ALA A 47 -29.46 -10.07 -45.62
C ALA A 47 -28.07 -10.06 -46.28
N GLY A 48 -27.42 -11.22 -46.34
CA GLY A 48 -26.19 -11.42 -47.10
C GLY A 48 -25.79 -12.88 -47.10
N ARG A 49 -25.81 -13.52 -48.27
CA ARG A 49 -25.26 -14.86 -48.50
C ARG A 49 -23.74 -14.76 -48.56
N GLY A 50 -23.06 -15.54 -47.73
CA GLY A 50 -21.62 -15.82 -47.80
C GLY A 50 -21.31 -16.79 -46.67
N GLY A 51 -20.83 -17.99 -47.00
CA GLY A 51 -20.50 -18.99 -45.99
C GLY A 51 -19.23 -18.60 -45.25
N GLU A 52 -19.34 -18.43 -43.94
CA GLU A 52 -18.25 -18.52 -42.98
C GLU A 52 -18.79 -19.33 -41.79
N GLU A 53 -17.97 -20.25 -41.30
CA GLU A 53 -18.26 -21.08 -40.15
C GLU A 53 -18.47 -20.20 -38.92
N ASP A 54 -19.73 -19.96 -38.53
CA ASP A 54 -20.06 -19.53 -37.17
C ASP A 54 -19.69 -20.67 -36.22
N VAL A 55 -18.41 -20.75 -35.86
CA VAL A 55 -17.97 -21.52 -34.69
C VAL A 55 -18.76 -20.95 -33.51
N ASP A 56 -19.70 -21.75 -33.02
CA ASP A 56 -20.67 -21.35 -32.00
C ASP A 56 -19.99 -20.59 -30.87
N SER A 57 -20.20 -19.27 -30.84
CA SER A 57 -19.52 -18.35 -29.92
C SER A 57 -19.74 -18.73 -28.45
N ASP A 58 -20.84 -19.43 -28.16
CA ASP A 58 -21.14 -19.95 -26.82
C ASP A 58 -20.27 -21.17 -26.47
N VAL A 59 -19.94 -22.02 -27.45
CA VAL A 59 -18.99 -23.13 -27.28
C VAL A 59 -17.56 -22.59 -27.10
N VAL A 60 -17.19 -21.54 -27.84
CA VAL A 60 -15.88 -20.89 -27.66
C VAL A 60 -15.76 -20.27 -26.26
N LEU A 61 -16.77 -19.53 -25.82
CA LEU A 61 -16.76 -18.88 -24.50
C LEU A 61 -16.73 -19.89 -23.35
N THR A 62 -17.45 -21.01 -23.46
CA THR A 62 -17.45 -22.07 -22.43
C THR A 62 -16.12 -22.81 -22.38
N ASN A 63 -15.49 -23.07 -23.52
CA ASN A 63 -14.14 -23.62 -23.59
C ASN A 63 -13.12 -22.69 -22.93
N LEU A 64 -13.17 -21.38 -23.23
CA LEU A 64 -12.29 -20.39 -22.62
C LEU A 64 -12.45 -20.31 -21.10
N LYS A 65 -13.69 -20.33 -20.57
CA LYS A 65 -13.94 -20.37 -19.12
C LYS A 65 -13.38 -21.63 -18.46
N THR A 66 -13.45 -22.77 -19.15
CA THR A 66 -12.92 -24.04 -18.65
C THR A 66 -11.39 -24.02 -18.63
N GLU A 67 -10.77 -23.46 -19.66
CA GLU A 67 -9.32 -23.28 -19.74
C GLU A 67 -8.82 -22.30 -18.66
N GLU A 68 -9.53 -21.19 -18.45
CA GLU A 68 -9.27 -20.23 -17.38
C GLU A 68 -9.30 -20.91 -16.00
N ALA A 69 -10.34 -21.70 -15.71
CA ALA A 69 -10.45 -22.45 -14.47
C ALA A 69 -9.29 -23.45 -14.27
N LYS A 70 -8.85 -24.11 -15.34
CA LYS A 70 -7.71 -25.03 -15.32
C LYS A 70 -6.39 -24.30 -15.04
N LEU A 71 -6.16 -23.17 -15.71
CA LEU A 71 -4.98 -22.34 -15.51
C LEU A 71 -4.94 -21.79 -14.08
N MET A 72 -6.07 -21.34 -13.55
CA MET A 72 -6.19 -20.87 -12.17
C MET A 72 -5.87 -21.97 -11.15
N SER A 73 -6.35 -23.19 -11.39
CA SER A 73 -6.02 -24.35 -10.55
C SER A 73 -4.53 -24.68 -10.58
N LEU A 74 -3.93 -24.69 -11.78
CA LEU A 74 -2.50 -24.94 -11.94
C LEU A 74 -1.66 -23.86 -11.25
N LEU A 75 -2.00 -22.58 -11.44
CA LEU A 75 -1.35 -21.44 -10.80
C LEU A 75 -1.43 -21.55 -9.27
N THR A 76 -2.59 -21.95 -8.74
CA THR A 76 -2.79 -22.15 -7.29
C THR A 76 -1.89 -23.28 -6.76
N SER A 77 -1.77 -24.39 -7.49
CA SER A 77 -0.89 -25.50 -7.15
C SER A 77 0.58 -25.08 -7.14
N VAL A 78 1.02 -24.36 -8.18
CA VAL A 78 2.41 -23.86 -8.29
C VAL A 78 2.71 -22.86 -7.18
N ARG A 79 1.81 -21.91 -6.88
CA ARG A 79 1.95 -20.98 -5.76
C ARG A 79 2.08 -21.69 -4.42
N SER A 80 1.22 -22.68 -4.18
CA SER A 80 1.27 -23.47 -2.93
C SER A 80 2.62 -24.17 -2.76
N LYS A 81 3.17 -24.74 -3.84
CA LYS A 81 4.51 -25.36 -3.83
C LYS A 81 5.62 -24.32 -3.63
N LYS A 82 5.52 -23.15 -4.25
CA LYS A 82 6.48 -22.04 -4.07
C LYS A 82 6.52 -21.61 -2.60
N LEU A 83 5.37 -21.33 -2.00
CA LEU A 83 5.28 -20.91 -0.60
C LEU A 83 5.82 -22.00 0.35
N ALA A 84 5.48 -23.27 0.10
CA ALA A 84 6.04 -24.39 0.88
C ALA A 84 7.58 -24.45 0.79
N ALA A 85 8.15 -24.22 -0.40
CA ALA A 85 9.60 -24.17 -0.59
C ALA A 85 10.24 -22.98 0.15
N LEU A 86 9.63 -21.79 0.09
CA LEU A 86 10.10 -20.60 0.81
C LEU A 86 10.06 -20.83 2.34
N ARG A 87 8.97 -21.42 2.85
CA ARG A 87 8.78 -21.74 4.28
C ARG A 87 9.79 -22.74 4.82
N SER A 88 10.33 -23.63 3.97
CA SER A 88 11.36 -24.59 4.39
C SER A 88 12.67 -23.95 4.84
N LYS A 89 12.85 -22.63 4.57
CA LYS A 89 14.04 -21.84 4.92
C LYS A 89 13.62 -20.60 5.74
N PRO A 90 13.23 -20.77 7.02
CA PRO A 90 12.72 -19.66 7.84
C PRO A 90 13.77 -18.56 8.00
N LEU A 91 13.30 -17.31 8.05
CA LEU A 91 14.17 -16.14 8.19
C LEU A 91 14.48 -15.85 9.67
N ARG A 92 15.65 -15.26 9.92
CA ARG A 92 15.93 -14.48 11.14
C ARG A 92 15.69 -13.00 10.89
N ILE A 93 14.71 -12.42 11.58
CA ILE A 93 14.22 -11.07 11.33
C ILE A 93 14.43 -10.20 12.57
N ALA A 94 15.22 -9.13 12.43
CA ALA A 94 15.32 -8.09 13.44
C ALA A 94 14.29 -6.98 13.17
N VAL A 95 13.37 -6.73 14.10
CA VAL A 95 12.41 -5.62 14.03
C VAL A 95 12.94 -4.46 14.88
N VAL A 96 13.45 -3.43 14.20
CA VAL A 96 14.03 -2.23 14.83
C VAL A 96 12.99 -1.13 14.94
N GLY A 97 12.59 -0.81 16.16
CA GLY A 97 11.45 0.05 16.46
C GLY A 97 10.26 -0.76 17.00
N PHE A 98 10.40 -1.30 18.21
CA PHE A 98 9.40 -2.19 18.82
C PHE A 98 8.22 -1.45 19.48
N GLY A 99 7.68 -0.42 18.81
CA GLY A 99 6.45 0.27 19.22
C GLY A 99 5.18 -0.46 18.75
N ARG A 100 4.04 0.23 18.71
CA ARG A 100 2.72 -0.34 18.31
C ARG A 100 2.80 -1.14 17.00
N PHE A 101 3.38 -0.55 15.95
CA PHE A 101 3.47 -1.18 14.65
C PHE A 101 4.50 -2.33 14.60
N GLY A 102 5.67 -2.13 15.21
CA GLY A 102 6.72 -3.15 15.28
C GLY A 102 6.26 -4.41 16.01
N GLN A 103 5.57 -4.25 17.14
CA GLN A 103 4.95 -5.36 17.87
C GLN A 103 3.88 -6.07 17.02
N PHE A 104 3.05 -5.31 16.30
CA PHE A 104 2.01 -5.85 15.44
C PHE A 104 2.56 -6.76 14.33
N ILE A 105 3.60 -6.34 13.61
CA ILE A 105 4.21 -7.17 12.56
C ILE A 105 5.04 -8.33 13.15
N ALA A 106 5.77 -8.07 14.25
CA ALA A 106 6.58 -9.10 14.92
C ALA A 106 5.75 -10.29 15.38
N LYS A 107 4.53 -10.04 15.88
CA LYS A 107 3.59 -11.09 16.28
C LYS A 107 3.25 -12.03 15.12
N SER A 108 3.09 -11.48 13.92
CA SER A 108 2.80 -12.29 12.74
C SER A 108 4.04 -13.05 12.27
N PHE A 109 5.19 -12.37 12.20
CA PHE A 109 6.45 -12.98 11.77
C PHE A 109 6.90 -14.14 12.68
N ALA A 110 6.67 -14.03 14.00
CA ALA A 110 7.03 -15.06 14.97
C ALA A 110 6.30 -16.40 14.75
N LYS A 111 5.22 -16.45 13.94
CA LYS A 111 4.52 -17.69 13.61
C LYS A 111 5.36 -18.64 12.74
N THR A 112 6.27 -18.10 11.93
CA THR A 112 7.02 -18.85 10.90
C THR A 112 8.50 -18.55 10.85
N SER A 113 8.96 -17.49 11.53
CA SER A 113 10.33 -16.99 11.49
C SER A 113 10.87 -16.74 12.91
N THR A 114 12.20 -16.70 13.04
CA THR A 114 12.84 -16.27 14.30
C THR A 114 12.85 -14.75 14.34
N VAL A 115 12.28 -14.15 15.39
CA VAL A 115 12.15 -12.70 15.51
C VAL A 115 13.00 -12.16 16.66
N ILE A 116 13.74 -11.09 16.38
CA ILE A 116 14.52 -10.33 17.35
C ILE A 116 13.94 -8.91 17.40
N ALA A 117 13.43 -8.51 18.55
CA ALA A 117 12.94 -7.15 18.80
C ALA A 117 14.09 -6.23 19.22
N VAL A 118 14.20 -5.07 18.58
CA VAL A 118 15.20 -4.04 18.92
C VAL A 118 14.51 -2.71 19.11
N SER A 119 14.79 -2.00 20.20
CA SER A 119 14.20 -0.68 20.43
C SER A 119 15.03 0.21 21.33
N ARG A 120 14.82 1.53 21.21
CA ARG A 120 15.41 2.53 22.11
C ARG A 120 14.80 2.44 23.50
N SER A 121 13.48 2.28 23.58
CA SER A 121 12.75 2.12 24.83
C SER A 121 12.72 0.64 25.23
N ASP A 122 12.72 0.38 26.53
CA ASP A 122 12.62 -0.97 27.07
C ASP A 122 11.23 -1.58 26.79
N TYR A 123 11.24 -2.71 26.09
CA TYR A 123 10.06 -3.55 25.84
C TYR A 123 10.33 -5.02 26.15
N SER A 124 11.32 -5.34 27.00
CA SER A 124 11.70 -6.73 27.29
C SER A 124 10.52 -7.59 27.75
N LYS A 125 9.64 -7.05 28.60
CA LYS A 125 8.44 -7.76 29.06
C LYS A 125 7.47 -8.11 27.93
N VAL A 126 7.20 -7.16 27.04
CA VAL A 126 6.30 -7.37 25.90
C VAL A 126 6.90 -8.40 24.93
N ALA A 127 8.22 -8.33 24.72
CA ALA A 127 8.94 -9.28 23.89
C ALA A 127 8.91 -10.70 24.49
N GLU A 128 9.11 -10.83 25.80
CA GLU A 128 9.02 -12.10 26.53
C GLU A 128 7.61 -12.72 26.42
N GLU A 129 6.56 -11.93 26.63
CA GLU A 129 5.16 -12.37 26.44
C GLU A 129 4.86 -12.84 25.01
N MET A 130 5.54 -12.27 24.02
CA MET A 130 5.44 -12.66 22.61
C MET A 130 6.36 -13.82 22.24
N GLY A 131 7.24 -14.28 23.13
CA GLY A 131 8.23 -15.31 22.86
C GLY A 131 9.31 -14.88 21.85
N VAL A 132 9.64 -13.58 21.78
CA VAL A 132 10.67 -13.04 20.88
C VAL A 132 11.88 -12.56 21.66
N GLU A 133 13.08 -12.73 21.10
CA GLU A 133 14.31 -12.20 21.70
C GLU A 133 14.28 -10.67 21.72
N TYR A 134 14.87 -10.02 22.72
CA TYR A 134 14.90 -8.56 22.83
C TYR A 134 16.30 -8.02 23.09
N TYR A 135 16.66 -6.98 22.35
CA TYR A 135 17.91 -6.23 22.53
C TYR A 135 17.62 -4.73 22.61
N SER A 136 18.39 -4.03 23.43
CA SER A 136 18.41 -2.56 23.37
C SER A 136 19.03 -2.12 22.04
N LEU A 137 18.59 -0.97 21.51
CA LEU A 137 19.20 -0.37 20.31
C LEU A 137 20.71 -0.16 20.45
N LYS A 138 21.22 0.02 21.68
CA LYS A 138 22.66 0.16 21.95
C LYS A 138 23.46 -1.11 21.68
N ASP A 139 22.81 -2.27 21.72
CA ASP A 139 23.40 -3.60 21.53
C ASP A 139 23.12 -4.14 20.12
N PHE A 140 22.87 -3.25 19.15
CA PHE A 140 22.54 -3.66 17.78
C PHE A 140 23.68 -4.40 17.08
N ASP A 141 24.94 -4.14 17.46
CA ASP A 141 26.12 -4.90 17.04
C ASP A 141 26.00 -6.40 17.37
N LYS A 142 25.50 -6.72 18.57
CA LYS A 142 25.26 -8.11 18.98
C LYS A 142 24.17 -8.76 18.13
N VAL A 143 23.13 -8.01 17.78
CA VAL A 143 22.05 -8.49 16.90
C VAL A 143 22.60 -8.84 15.52
N ILE A 144 23.40 -7.95 14.93
CA ILE A 144 24.04 -8.21 13.64
C ILE A 144 24.96 -9.45 13.71
N ALA A 145 25.72 -9.60 14.80
CA ALA A 145 26.60 -10.75 15.00
C ALA A 145 25.86 -12.10 15.08
N THR A 146 24.54 -12.12 15.32
CA THR A 146 23.74 -13.36 15.28
C THR A 146 23.47 -13.88 13.87
N GLY A 147 23.82 -13.13 12.82
CA GLY A 147 23.58 -13.51 11.43
C GLY A 147 22.12 -13.32 11.01
N VAL A 148 21.54 -12.15 11.28
CA VAL A 148 20.18 -11.82 10.86
C VAL A 148 20.06 -11.77 9.33
N ASP A 149 18.97 -12.32 8.79
CA ASP A 149 18.70 -12.28 7.35
C ASP A 149 18.09 -10.93 6.94
N VAL A 150 17.20 -10.40 7.79
CA VAL A 150 16.40 -9.20 7.49
C VAL A 150 16.36 -8.26 8.69
N VAL A 151 16.52 -6.97 8.43
CA VAL A 151 16.32 -5.90 9.41
C VAL A 151 15.15 -5.03 8.95
N VAL A 152 14.05 -5.04 9.71
CA VAL A 152 12.85 -4.26 9.45
C VAL A 152 12.85 -2.99 10.30
N LEU A 153 12.88 -1.84 9.65
CA LEU A 153 12.91 -0.51 10.25
C LEU A 153 11.48 -0.01 10.49
N SER A 154 10.97 -0.26 11.69
CA SER A 154 9.61 0.08 12.16
C SER A 154 9.63 1.27 13.14
N THR A 155 10.28 2.37 12.75
CA THR A 155 10.36 3.60 13.55
C THR A 155 9.45 4.70 13.01
N SER A 156 9.34 5.83 13.73
CA SER A 156 8.61 6.99 13.22
C SER A 156 9.31 7.58 11.99
N ILE A 157 8.52 8.15 11.07
CA ILE A 157 9.05 8.83 9.88
C ILE A 157 10.08 9.90 10.27
N LEU A 158 9.78 10.67 11.32
CA LEU A 158 10.61 11.78 11.79
C LEU A 158 11.98 11.33 12.33
N SER A 159 12.06 10.11 12.87
CA SER A 159 13.28 9.55 13.47
C SER A 159 14.06 8.62 12.55
N PHE A 160 13.60 8.41 11.32
CA PHE A 160 14.17 7.42 10.40
C PHE A 160 15.64 7.67 10.09
N SER A 161 15.99 8.89 9.66
CA SER A 161 17.39 9.23 9.36
C SER A 161 18.31 9.07 10.57
N SER A 162 17.90 9.54 11.75
CA SER A 162 18.69 9.40 12.98
C SER A 162 18.85 7.94 13.41
N LEU A 163 17.81 7.12 13.21
CA LEU A 163 17.90 5.69 13.47
C LEU A 163 18.93 5.07 12.53
N LEU A 164 18.81 5.32 11.22
CA LEU A 164 19.73 4.73 10.25
C LEU A 164 21.18 5.10 10.56
N SER A 165 21.46 6.37 10.87
CA SER A 165 22.80 6.81 11.31
C SER A 165 23.34 6.04 12.52
N THR A 166 22.46 5.60 13.44
CA THR A 166 22.84 4.79 14.60
C THR A 166 23.14 3.33 14.22
N LEU A 167 22.44 2.79 13.21
CA LEU A 167 22.61 1.42 12.73
C LEU A 167 23.81 1.25 11.78
N LEU A 168 24.28 2.33 11.14
CA LEU A 168 25.36 2.29 10.15
C LEU A 168 26.66 1.70 10.68
N PRO A 169 27.22 2.09 11.85
CA PRO A 169 28.52 1.58 12.28
C PRO A 169 28.53 0.06 12.47
N PRO A 170 27.53 -0.57 13.13
CA PRO A 170 27.43 -2.03 13.17
C PRO A 170 27.30 -2.68 11.78
N LEU A 171 26.51 -2.10 10.87
CA LEU A 171 26.35 -2.64 9.51
C LEU A 171 27.67 -2.58 8.72
N LEU A 172 28.45 -1.49 8.86
CA LEU A 172 29.75 -1.34 8.21
C LEU A 172 30.80 -2.30 8.77
N SER A 173 30.66 -2.71 10.04
CA SER A 173 31.61 -3.64 10.70
C SER A 173 31.59 -5.06 10.12
N ILE A 174 30.56 -5.41 9.34
CA ILE A 174 30.40 -6.72 8.68
C ILE A 174 31.47 -6.96 7.60
N GLY A 175 32.06 -5.89 7.04
CA GLY A 175 33.18 -5.96 6.09
C GLY A 175 32.84 -5.33 4.74
N GLY A 176 33.41 -4.15 4.46
CA GLY A 176 33.09 -3.32 3.29
C GLY A 176 33.41 -3.90 1.91
N THR A 177 34.07 -5.06 1.83
CA THR A 177 34.44 -5.76 0.59
C THR A 177 33.75 -7.11 0.41
N GLN A 178 32.78 -7.44 1.27
CA GLN A 178 32.09 -8.73 1.25
C GLN A 178 30.86 -8.70 0.31
N PRO A 179 30.50 -9.84 -0.33
CA PRO A 179 29.34 -9.95 -1.23
C PRO A 179 28.01 -9.69 -0.50
N SER A 180 26.93 -9.41 -1.25
CA SER A 180 25.59 -9.07 -0.71
C SER A 180 25.03 -10.15 0.24
N THR A 181 25.48 -11.40 0.07
CA THR A 181 25.18 -12.54 0.94
C THR A 181 25.52 -12.29 2.41
N THR A 182 26.47 -11.38 2.67
CA THR A 182 27.01 -11.09 4.01
C THR A 182 26.19 -10.03 4.74
N TYR A 183 25.48 -9.16 4.01
CA TYR A 183 24.65 -8.10 4.60
C TYR A 183 23.22 -8.60 4.80
N PRO A 184 22.50 -8.16 5.84
CA PRO A 184 21.06 -8.38 5.92
C PRO A 184 20.32 -7.55 4.87
N LEU A 185 19.14 -8.02 4.46
CA LEU A 185 18.19 -7.19 3.73
C LEU A 185 17.63 -6.11 4.66
N ILE A 186 17.73 -4.84 4.25
CA ILE A 186 17.15 -3.73 5.01
C ILE A 186 15.77 -3.41 4.43
N VAL A 187 14.76 -3.45 5.28
CA VAL A 187 13.36 -3.20 4.91
C VAL A 187 12.83 -2.01 5.70
N ASP A 188 12.22 -1.03 5.03
CA ASP A 188 11.43 -0.02 5.73
C ASP A 188 9.93 -0.32 5.64
N VAL A 189 9.17 0.06 6.67
CA VAL A 189 7.70 -0.06 6.74
C VAL A 189 7.01 1.29 6.99
N LEU A 190 7.65 2.41 6.62
CA LEU A 190 7.11 3.74 6.87
C LEU A 190 5.86 4.01 6.00
N SER A 191 5.05 5.00 6.37
CA SER A 191 3.88 5.38 5.58
C SER A 191 4.15 6.33 4.40
N VAL A 192 5.40 6.75 4.23
CA VAL A 192 5.93 7.46 3.05
C VAL A 192 7.09 6.66 2.50
N LYS A 193 7.43 6.79 1.21
CA LYS A 193 8.38 5.89 0.55
C LYS A 193 9.54 6.60 -0.12
N SER A 194 9.35 7.77 -0.74
CA SER A 194 10.47 8.50 -1.36
C SER A 194 11.53 8.93 -0.34
N HIS A 195 11.11 9.28 0.88
CA HIS A 195 12.04 9.64 1.95
C HIS A 195 12.92 8.47 2.43
N PRO A 196 12.38 7.34 2.94
CA PRO A 196 13.21 6.22 3.40
C PRO A 196 14.04 5.62 2.26
N ARG A 197 13.49 5.52 1.04
CA ARG A 197 14.23 5.08 -0.14
C ARG A 197 15.52 5.87 -0.33
N ARG A 198 15.40 7.21 -0.41
CA ARG A 198 16.55 8.10 -0.58
C ARG A 198 17.55 7.97 0.56
N VAL A 199 17.08 8.02 1.81
CA VAL A 199 17.95 7.95 2.99
C VAL A 199 18.72 6.63 3.04
N MET A 200 18.08 5.51 2.71
CA MET A 200 18.71 4.19 2.65
C MET A 200 19.73 4.11 1.51
N LEU A 201 19.38 4.55 0.30
CA LEU A 201 20.31 4.51 -0.83
C LEU A 201 21.54 5.40 -0.64
N ASP A 202 21.36 6.58 -0.05
CA ASP A 202 22.44 7.55 0.20
C ASP A 202 23.39 7.09 1.30
N SER A 203 22.91 6.28 2.27
CA SER A 203 23.66 5.98 3.50
C SER A 203 24.15 4.53 3.59
N LEU A 204 23.38 3.56 3.09
CA LEU A 204 23.70 2.13 3.24
C LEU A 204 24.79 1.69 2.24
N PRO A 205 25.67 0.75 2.64
CA PRO A 205 26.69 0.19 1.75
C PRO A 205 26.10 -0.28 0.40
N PRO A 206 26.77 -0.08 -0.74
CA PRO A 206 26.24 -0.44 -2.06
C PRO A 206 25.79 -1.90 -2.20
N HIS A 207 26.45 -2.81 -1.47
CA HIS A 207 26.15 -4.26 -1.48
C HIS A 207 24.99 -4.66 -0.55
N CYS A 208 24.48 -3.73 0.24
CA CYS A 208 23.34 -3.97 1.14
C CYS A 208 22.04 -3.90 0.34
N ASP A 209 21.26 -4.99 0.37
CA ASP A 209 19.95 -5.03 -0.26
C ASP A 209 18.95 -4.14 0.48
N VAL A 210 18.05 -3.53 -0.28
CA VAL A 210 17.04 -2.58 0.21
C VAL A 210 15.69 -2.93 -0.40
N LEU A 211 14.67 -3.02 0.45
CA LEU A 211 13.28 -3.19 0.07
C LEU A 211 12.44 -2.12 0.76
N CYS A 212 11.82 -1.24 -0.02
CA CYS A 212 10.90 -0.26 0.54
C CYS A 212 9.49 -0.86 0.60
N THR A 213 8.83 -0.81 1.75
CA THR A 213 7.48 -1.39 1.91
C THR A 213 6.53 -0.47 2.67
N HIS A 214 5.24 -0.68 2.48
CA HIS A 214 4.20 -0.06 3.27
C HIS A 214 3.00 -1.01 3.36
N PRO A 215 2.85 -1.72 4.49
CA PRO A 215 1.57 -2.33 4.84
C PRO A 215 0.53 -1.22 4.98
N MET A 216 -0.48 -1.16 4.10
CA MET A 216 -1.52 -0.11 4.10
C MET A 216 -2.56 -0.32 5.22
N PHE A 217 -2.12 -0.92 6.32
CA PHE A 217 -2.91 -1.34 7.46
C PHE A 217 -2.04 -1.33 8.71
N GLY A 218 -2.66 -1.29 9.87
CA GLY A 218 -1.96 -1.28 11.16
C GLY A 218 -2.70 -2.07 12.23
N PRO A 219 -2.34 -1.89 13.52
CA PRO A 219 -2.91 -2.64 14.63
C PRO A 219 -4.45 -2.59 14.71
N GLU A 220 -5.06 -1.49 14.25
CA GLU A 220 -6.52 -1.32 14.26
C GLU A 220 -7.17 -1.98 13.02
N SER A 221 -6.71 -1.65 11.82
CA SER A 221 -7.31 -2.12 10.57
C SER A 221 -6.97 -3.57 10.21
N GLY A 222 -5.82 -4.07 10.66
CA GLY A 222 -5.36 -5.45 10.46
C GLY A 222 -5.45 -6.31 11.72
N LYS A 223 -6.27 -5.93 12.71
CA LYS A 223 -6.38 -6.60 14.02
C LYS A 223 -6.78 -8.08 13.91
N THR A 224 -7.72 -8.39 13.02
CA THR A 224 -8.34 -9.72 12.90
C THR A 224 -7.68 -10.58 11.83
N SER A 225 -7.33 -9.97 10.69
CA SER A 225 -6.72 -10.66 9.55
C SER A 225 -6.05 -9.63 8.64
N TRP A 226 -5.01 -10.04 7.90
CA TRP A 226 -4.40 -9.23 6.84
C TRP A 226 -4.95 -9.59 5.45
N SER A 227 -5.90 -10.53 5.39
CA SER A 227 -6.49 -10.99 4.14
C SER A 227 -7.15 -9.84 3.37
N ASN A 228 -6.79 -9.70 2.10
CA ASN A 228 -7.21 -8.64 1.18
C ASN A 228 -6.78 -7.21 1.58
N LEU A 229 -5.91 -7.05 2.57
CA LEU A 229 -5.31 -5.75 2.87
C LEU A 229 -4.12 -5.51 1.94
N ASN A 230 -4.00 -4.27 1.45
CA ASN A 230 -2.93 -3.92 0.53
C ASN A 230 -1.57 -3.89 1.24
N PHE A 231 -0.59 -4.58 0.66
CA PHE A 231 0.81 -4.48 1.03
C PHE A 231 1.59 -3.97 -0.17
N VAL A 232 2.08 -2.73 -0.07
CA VAL A 232 2.82 -2.07 -1.16
C VAL A 232 4.31 -2.29 -0.98
N PHE A 233 5.03 -2.59 -2.06
CA PHE A 233 6.48 -2.74 -2.01
C PHE A 233 7.18 -2.27 -3.29
N GLU A 234 8.44 -1.87 -3.14
CA GLU A 234 9.39 -1.62 -4.22
C GLU A 234 10.68 -2.40 -3.92
N LYS A 235 11.11 -3.23 -4.86
CA LYS A 235 12.43 -3.89 -4.84
C LYS A 235 13.53 -2.86 -5.10
N THR A 236 13.87 -2.03 -4.13
CA THR A 236 14.68 -0.82 -4.32
C THR A 236 16.13 -1.08 -4.74
N ARG A 237 16.86 -1.97 -4.07
CA ARG A 237 18.23 -2.32 -4.46
C ARG A 237 18.51 -3.78 -4.14
N LEU A 238 18.89 -4.58 -5.13
CA LEU A 238 19.19 -6.00 -4.98
C LEU A 238 20.51 -6.35 -5.65
N ALA A 239 21.40 -7.03 -4.95
CA ALA A 239 22.73 -7.41 -5.44
C ALA A 239 23.50 -6.24 -6.08
N GLY A 240 23.42 -5.05 -5.45
CA GLY A 240 24.06 -3.81 -5.94
C GLY A 240 23.33 -3.10 -7.07
N VAL A 241 22.26 -3.66 -7.62
CA VAL A 241 21.45 -3.03 -8.68
C VAL A 241 20.29 -2.27 -8.06
N THR A 242 20.18 -0.97 -8.34
CA THR A 242 19.08 -0.11 -7.85
C THR A 242 17.95 -0.06 -8.87
N TYR A 243 16.70 -0.21 -8.44
CA TYR A 243 15.51 -0.21 -9.29
C TYR A 243 14.62 1.04 -9.04
N PRO A 244 13.75 1.40 -10.02
CA PRO A 244 13.63 0.80 -11.36
C PRO A 244 14.88 1.06 -12.21
N ASN A 245 15.36 0.02 -12.90
CA ASN A 245 16.53 0.09 -13.79
C ASN A 245 16.08 -0.28 -15.21
N PRO A 246 16.02 0.68 -16.15
CA PRO A 246 15.63 0.42 -17.53
C PRO A 246 16.54 -0.58 -18.26
N GLN A 247 17.79 -0.72 -17.81
CA GLN A 247 18.80 -1.57 -18.44
C GLN A 247 18.91 -2.97 -17.82
N SER A 248 18.27 -3.24 -16.68
CA SER A 248 18.30 -4.57 -16.06
C SER A 248 16.90 -5.13 -15.88
N THR A 249 16.61 -6.27 -16.49
CA THR A 249 15.43 -7.05 -16.13
C THR A 249 15.80 -7.98 -14.97
N LEU A 250 14.92 -8.11 -13.96
CA LEU A 250 15.10 -9.04 -12.83
C LEU A 250 15.31 -10.51 -13.27
N ASN A 251 15.01 -10.81 -14.54
CA ASN A 251 15.13 -12.13 -15.15
C ASN A 251 16.40 -12.30 -15.99
N ASP A 252 17.37 -11.37 -15.92
CA ASP A 252 18.63 -11.53 -16.65
C ASP A 252 19.41 -12.74 -16.10
N PRO A 253 19.54 -13.83 -16.88
CA PRO A 253 20.23 -15.05 -16.45
C PRO A 253 21.74 -14.85 -16.23
N SER A 254 22.29 -13.70 -16.62
CA SER A 254 23.69 -13.33 -16.40
C SER A 254 23.96 -12.72 -15.03
N SER A 255 22.91 -12.44 -14.25
CA SER A 255 23.03 -11.97 -12.87
C SER A 255 23.52 -13.14 -11.99
N GLY A 256 24.78 -13.11 -11.57
CA GLY A 256 25.46 -14.22 -10.90
C GLY A 256 24.82 -14.69 -9.57
N MET A 257 25.51 -15.58 -8.86
CA MET A 257 25.03 -16.23 -7.63
C MET A 257 24.48 -15.25 -6.56
N ASP A 258 25.05 -14.05 -6.45
CA ASP A 258 24.62 -13.01 -5.51
C ASP A 258 23.21 -12.47 -5.80
N ALA A 259 22.82 -12.36 -7.07
CA ALA A 259 21.49 -11.90 -7.47
C ALA A 259 20.41 -12.92 -7.13
N ALA A 260 20.66 -14.20 -7.41
CA ALA A 260 19.73 -15.29 -7.06
C ALA A 260 19.48 -15.36 -5.55
N PHE A 261 20.52 -15.17 -4.74
CA PHE A 261 20.40 -15.14 -3.28
C PHE A 261 19.60 -13.93 -2.78
N SER A 262 19.89 -12.73 -3.32
CA SER A 262 19.21 -11.49 -2.94
C SER A 262 17.71 -11.57 -3.27
N ILE A 263 17.37 -12.13 -4.44
CA ILE A 263 16.00 -12.39 -4.87
C ILE A 263 15.31 -13.40 -3.95
N ASP A 264 15.94 -14.55 -3.66
CA ASP A 264 15.38 -15.58 -2.75
C ASP A 264 15.04 -14.98 -1.37
N ARG A 265 15.95 -14.20 -0.78
CA ARG A 265 15.72 -13.57 0.52
C ARG A 265 14.55 -12.59 0.50
N VAL A 266 14.44 -11.75 -0.54
CA VAL A 266 13.29 -10.84 -0.72
C VAL A 266 12.00 -11.62 -0.90
N GLU A 267 11.98 -12.66 -1.72
CA GLU A 267 10.78 -13.47 -1.93
C GLU A 267 10.32 -14.16 -0.63
N ARG A 268 11.26 -14.68 0.17
CA ARG A 268 10.95 -15.24 1.50
C ARG A 268 10.41 -14.19 2.47
N PHE A 269 10.88 -12.95 2.40
CA PHE A 269 10.34 -11.89 3.24
C PHE A 269 8.93 -11.46 2.77
N LEU A 270 8.74 -11.28 1.47
CA LEU A 270 7.44 -10.91 0.89
C LEU A 270 6.38 -11.99 1.11
N SER A 271 6.78 -13.27 1.14
CA SER A 271 5.85 -14.38 1.38
C SER A 271 5.21 -14.32 2.76
N LEU A 272 5.84 -13.68 3.75
CA LEU A 272 5.25 -13.46 5.08
C LEU A 272 3.93 -12.67 5.02
N PHE A 273 3.80 -11.78 4.03
CA PHE A 273 2.57 -11.01 3.81
C PHE A 273 1.63 -11.73 2.84
N GLU A 274 2.17 -12.38 1.81
CA GLU A 274 1.37 -13.16 0.85
C GLU A 274 0.62 -14.31 1.54
N GLU A 275 1.26 -15.00 2.49
CA GLU A 275 0.67 -16.12 3.25
C GLU A 275 -0.44 -15.67 4.21
N GLU A 276 -0.38 -14.44 4.73
CA GLU A 276 -1.45 -13.83 5.53
C GLU A 276 -2.60 -13.31 4.64
N GLY A 277 -2.49 -13.48 3.32
CA GLY A 277 -3.53 -13.17 2.34
C GLY A 277 -3.55 -11.72 1.89
N CYS A 278 -2.46 -10.97 2.09
CA CYS A 278 -2.36 -9.59 1.62
C CYS A 278 -2.50 -9.49 0.09
N ASN A 279 -3.06 -8.38 -0.38
CA ASN A 279 -2.96 -7.99 -1.77
C ASN A 279 -1.58 -7.35 -2.02
N MET A 280 -0.71 -8.09 -2.70
CA MET A 280 0.68 -7.70 -2.96
C MET A 280 0.74 -6.71 -4.13
N VAL A 281 1.10 -5.46 -3.87
CA VAL A 281 1.12 -4.37 -4.85
C VAL A 281 2.55 -3.87 -5.06
N GLU A 282 3.16 -4.26 -6.18
CA GLU A 282 4.48 -3.72 -6.58
C GLU A 282 4.27 -2.33 -7.19
N LEU A 283 4.87 -1.30 -6.58
CA LEU A 283 4.70 0.10 -6.99
C LEU A 283 5.96 0.89 -6.66
N SER A 284 6.39 1.80 -7.54
CA SER A 284 7.55 2.64 -7.22
C SER A 284 7.27 3.56 -6.03
N CYS A 285 8.31 3.94 -5.29
CA CYS A 285 8.19 4.81 -4.12
C CYS A 285 7.61 6.19 -4.47
N GLU A 286 7.90 6.70 -5.67
CA GLU A 286 7.34 7.96 -6.17
C GLU A 286 5.85 7.83 -6.48
N GLU A 287 5.45 6.78 -7.20
CA GLU A 287 4.04 6.51 -7.50
C GLU A 287 3.24 6.24 -6.23
N HIS A 288 3.84 5.51 -5.28
CA HIS A 288 3.27 5.32 -3.94
C HIS A 288 2.99 6.67 -3.28
N ASP A 289 3.99 7.55 -3.15
CA ASP A 289 3.81 8.81 -2.42
C ASP A 289 2.78 9.72 -3.11
N LYS A 290 2.75 9.72 -4.45
CA LYS A 290 1.71 10.41 -5.23
C LYS A 290 0.30 9.87 -4.94
N ALA A 291 0.14 8.55 -4.90
CA ALA A 291 -1.14 7.91 -4.60
C ALA A 291 -1.54 8.10 -3.12
N ALA A 292 -0.60 7.96 -2.19
CA ALA A 292 -0.80 8.10 -0.75
C ALA A 292 -1.22 9.51 -0.36
N ALA A 293 -0.72 10.54 -1.05
CA ALA A 293 -1.14 11.93 -0.82
C ALA A 293 -2.65 12.13 -1.00
N ASN A 294 -3.22 11.54 -2.07
CA ASN A 294 -4.63 11.66 -2.40
C ASN A 294 -5.49 10.49 -1.88
N SER A 295 -4.96 9.65 -0.99
CA SER A 295 -5.72 8.58 -0.34
C SER A 295 -5.51 8.58 1.18
N GLN A 296 -4.33 8.18 1.66
CA GLN A 296 -4.00 8.14 3.08
C GLN A 296 -3.94 9.55 3.70
N PHE A 297 -3.16 10.46 3.11
CA PHE A 297 -2.92 11.78 3.69
C PHE A 297 -4.21 12.61 3.75
N ILE A 298 -5.00 12.64 2.66
CA ILE A 298 -6.31 13.30 2.63
C ILE A 298 -7.27 12.72 3.68
N THR A 299 -7.27 11.39 3.89
CA THR A 299 -8.09 10.72 4.91
C THR A 299 -7.72 11.20 6.32
N HIS A 300 -6.43 11.26 6.65
CA HIS A 300 -5.97 11.84 7.91
C HIS A 300 -6.28 13.33 8.05
N LEU A 301 -6.09 14.11 6.97
CA LEU A 301 -6.36 15.54 6.98
C LEU A 301 -7.83 15.82 7.29
N VAL A 302 -8.75 15.16 6.59
CA VAL A 302 -10.20 15.29 6.80
C VAL A 302 -10.60 14.86 8.20
N GLY A 303 -10.18 13.67 8.65
CA GLY A 303 -10.50 13.19 10.00
C GLY A 303 -10.01 14.13 11.11
N ARG A 304 -8.84 14.76 10.94
CA ARG A 304 -8.30 15.74 11.89
C ARG A 304 -9.02 17.10 11.82
N ILE A 305 -9.37 17.59 10.63
CA ILE A 305 -10.15 18.83 10.48
C ILE A 305 -11.51 18.68 11.16
N LEU A 306 -12.22 17.57 10.89
CA LEU A 306 -13.54 17.27 11.47
C LEU A 306 -13.45 17.05 12.98
N GLY A 307 -12.38 16.41 13.47
CA GLY A 307 -12.08 16.33 14.90
C GLY A 307 -11.87 17.71 15.54
N ARG A 308 -11.15 18.62 14.86
CA ARG A 308 -10.94 20.00 15.32
C ARG A 308 -12.18 20.87 15.26
N GLN A 309 -13.09 20.60 14.34
CA GLN A 309 -14.43 21.22 14.31
C GLN A 309 -15.25 20.86 15.57
N GLY A 310 -14.94 19.73 16.22
CA GLY A 310 -15.59 19.31 17.46
C GLY A 310 -16.89 18.54 17.24
N LEU A 311 -16.99 17.78 16.15
CA LEU A 311 -18.14 16.92 15.86
C LEU A 311 -18.32 15.85 16.96
N LYS A 312 -19.56 15.63 17.37
CA LYS A 312 -19.95 14.70 18.44
C LYS A 312 -21.18 13.88 18.01
N PRO A 313 -21.37 12.66 18.56
CA PRO A 313 -22.60 11.90 18.37
C PRO A 313 -23.84 12.69 18.75
N THR A 314 -24.94 12.44 18.06
CA THR A 314 -26.25 13.08 18.28
C THR A 314 -27.37 12.03 18.35
N PRO A 315 -28.55 12.36 18.90
CA PRO A 315 -29.69 11.45 18.91
C PRO A 315 -30.25 11.07 17.53
N ILE A 316 -29.82 11.75 16.46
CA ILE A 316 -30.34 11.61 15.10
C ILE A 316 -29.21 11.29 14.09
N ASP A 317 -28.14 10.63 14.55
CA ASP A 317 -27.01 10.28 13.71
C ASP A 317 -27.43 9.44 12.50
N THR A 318 -27.03 9.88 11.32
CA THR A 318 -27.17 9.08 10.10
C THR A 318 -26.04 8.06 10.01
N LYS A 319 -26.22 6.99 9.24
CA LYS A 319 -25.14 6.01 8.97
C LYS A 319 -23.90 6.64 8.32
N GLY A 320 -24.10 7.69 7.53
CA GLY A 320 -23.01 8.48 6.98
C GLY A 320 -22.22 9.20 8.08
N PHE A 321 -22.92 9.82 9.03
CA PHE A 321 -22.28 10.53 10.14
C PHE A 321 -21.60 9.57 11.13
N GLU A 322 -22.16 8.39 11.39
CA GLU A 322 -21.47 7.33 12.15
C GLU A 322 -20.11 6.98 11.52
N SER A 323 -20.03 6.87 10.19
CA SER A 323 -18.77 6.63 9.46
C SER A 323 -17.79 7.80 9.61
N VAL A 324 -18.28 9.04 9.64
CA VAL A 324 -17.46 10.24 9.89
C VAL A 324 -16.87 10.21 11.31
N LEU A 325 -17.68 9.88 12.32
CA LEU A 325 -17.20 9.75 13.70
C LEU A 325 -16.17 8.63 13.83
N GLN A 326 -16.35 7.51 13.12
CA GLN A 326 -15.34 6.44 13.05
C GLN A 326 -14.04 6.92 12.40
N LEU A 327 -14.11 7.70 11.32
CA LEU A 327 -12.94 8.31 10.67
C LEU A 327 -12.19 9.25 11.62
N ILE A 328 -12.91 10.08 12.37
CA ILE A 328 -12.31 10.96 13.39
C ILE A 328 -11.61 10.12 14.46
N GLY A 329 -12.26 9.06 14.95
CA GLY A 329 -11.70 8.16 15.96
C GLY A 329 -10.41 7.47 15.48
N SER A 330 -10.44 6.87 14.29
CA SER A 330 -9.29 6.14 13.74
C SER A 330 -8.10 7.07 13.49
N THR A 331 -8.33 8.22 12.84
CA THR A 331 -7.25 9.16 12.48
C THR A 331 -6.66 9.93 13.67
N ASN A 332 -7.41 10.11 14.76
CA ASN A 332 -6.91 10.74 16.00
C ASN A 332 -6.30 9.74 16.98
N SER A 333 -6.49 8.43 16.78
CA SER A 333 -5.78 7.39 17.53
C SER A 333 -4.29 7.31 17.16
N ASP A 334 -3.92 7.87 16.02
CA ASP A 334 -2.54 8.03 15.57
C ASP A 334 -1.91 9.33 16.07
N SER A 335 -0.61 9.25 16.38
CA SER A 335 0.16 10.42 16.84
C SER A 335 0.17 11.56 15.83
N PHE A 336 0.23 12.80 16.32
CA PHE A 336 0.40 13.96 15.44
C PHE A 336 1.74 13.92 14.70
N ASP A 337 2.78 13.34 15.31
CA ASP A 337 4.09 13.14 14.68
C ASP A 337 4.01 12.28 13.41
N LEU A 338 3.17 11.23 13.41
CA LEU A 338 2.91 10.44 12.20
C LEU A 338 2.30 11.32 11.11
N PHE A 339 1.25 12.07 11.45
CA PHE A 339 0.57 12.94 10.49
C PHE A 339 1.48 14.06 9.95
N TYR A 340 2.27 14.67 10.82
CA TYR A 340 3.29 15.63 10.41
C TYR A 340 4.36 14.98 9.52
N GLY A 341 4.75 13.73 9.79
CA GLY A 341 5.62 12.95 8.94
C GLY A 341 5.05 12.72 7.54
N LEU A 342 3.76 12.36 7.44
CA LEU A 342 3.06 12.22 6.16
C LEU A 342 3.10 13.52 5.36
N TYR A 343 2.92 14.67 6.02
CA TYR A 343 2.98 15.99 5.38
C TYR A 343 4.41 16.37 4.96
N LYS A 344 5.36 16.29 5.89
CA LYS A 344 6.73 16.80 5.72
C LYS A 344 7.51 16.02 4.68
N TYR A 345 7.31 14.71 4.63
CA TYR A 345 8.15 13.80 3.83
C TYR A 345 7.47 13.28 2.56
N ASN A 346 6.25 13.74 2.27
CA ASN A 346 5.59 13.55 0.98
C ASN A 346 5.42 14.91 0.28
N GLY A 347 6.18 15.14 -0.80
CA GLY A 347 6.16 16.41 -1.54
C GLY A 347 4.80 16.78 -2.14
N ASN A 348 3.89 15.81 -2.28
CA ASN A 348 2.55 16.00 -2.84
C ASN A 348 1.52 16.49 -1.81
N SER A 349 1.82 16.41 -0.51
CA SER A 349 0.84 16.69 0.55
C SER A 349 0.34 18.14 0.56
N MET A 350 1.19 19.12 0.24
CA MET A 350 0.77 20.52 0.20
C MET A 350 -0.22 20.79 -0.93
N ASP A 351 0.01 20.19 -2.11
CA ASP A 351 -0.91 20.26 -3.24
C ASP A 351 -2.29 19.69 -2.89
N THR A 352 -2.34 18.55 -2.18
CA THR A 352 -3.60 17.99 -1.65
C THR A 352 -4.33 18.96 -0.71
N ILE A 353 -3.60 19.67 0.17
CA ILE A 353 -4.22 20.69 1.06
C ILE A 353 -4.83 21.83 0.22
N LEU A 354 -4.09 22.34 -0.77
CA LEU A 354 -4.56 23.46 -1.60
C LEU A 354 -5.80 23.06 -2.41
N LYS A 355 -5.78 21.88 -3.03
CA LYS A 355 -6.94 21.34 -3.76
C LYS A 355 -8.17 21.16 -2.86
N MET A 356 -7.98 20.68 -1.63
CA MET A 356 -9.08 20.56 -0.68
C MET A 356 -9.67 21.91 -0.30
N LYS A 357 -8.82 22.92 -0.05
CA LYS A 357 -9.29 24.29 0.25
C LYS A 357 -10.09 24.87 -0.91
N GLN A 358 -9.56 24.77 -2.12
CA GLN A 358 -10.24 25.22 -3.33
C GLN A 358 -11.59 24.52 -3.51
N ALA A 359 -11.63 23.19 -3.37
CA ALA A 359 -12.88 22.43 -3.47
C ALA A 359 -13.92 22.87 -2.43
N MET A 360 -13.49 23.18 -1.20
CA MET A 360 -14.37 23.70 -0.16
C MET A 360 -14.96 25.07 -0.54
N GLU A 361 -14.13 25.98 -1.07
CA GLU A 361 -14.56 27.30 -1.55
C GLU A 361 -15.54 27.19 -2.74
N GLU A 362 -15.28 26.29 -3.69
CA GLU A 362 -16.15 26.05 -4.85
C GLU A 362 -17.52 25.53 -4.44
N VAL A 363 -17.58 24.56 -3.51
CA VAL A 363 -18.84 24.05 -2.97
C VAL A 363 -19.62 25.15 -2.24
N GLU A 364 -18.95 25.94 -1.39
CA GLU A 364 -19.58 27.07 -0.70
C GLU A 364 -20.12 28.12 -1.68
N ALA A 365 -19.36 28.44 -2.72
CA ALA A 365 -19.77 29.37 -3.76
C ALA A 365 -21.00 28.87 -4.51
N GLY A 366 -21.06 27.57 -4.85
CA GLY A 366 -22.22 26.95 -5.49
C GLY A 366 -23.50 27.09 -4.66
N LEU A 367 -23.42 26.83 -3.35
CA LEU A 367 -24.56 26.99 -2.43
C LEU A 367 -25.07 28.44 -2.38
N LYS A 368 -24.15 29.41 -2.28
CA LYS A 368 -24.50 30.84 -2.28
C LYS A 368 -25.10 31.32 -3.60
N VAL A 369 -24.72 30.71 -4.72
CA VAL A 369 -25.33 31.02 -6.03
C VAL A 369 -26.79 30.55 -6.05
N MET A 370 -27.08 29.33 -5.60
CA MET A 370 -28.44 28.81 -5.52
C MET A 370 -29.33 29.63 -4.58
N GLU A 371 -28.84 29.96 -3.38
CA GLU A 371 -29.57 30.81 -2.43
C GLU A 371 -29.97 32.17 -3.04
N ARG A 372 -29.06 32.80 -3.79
CA ARG A 372 -29.37 34.06 -4.50
C ARG A 372 -30.38 33.88 -5.62
N GLN A 373 -30.40 32.74 -6.31
CA GLN A 373 -31.39 32.47 -7.35
C GLN A 373 -32.78 32.26 -6.75
N ASP A 374 -32.88 31.53 -5.64
CA ASP A 374 -34.14 31.31 -4.93
C ASP A 374 -34.76 32.62 -4.44
N ILE A 375 -33.94 33.53 -3.89
CA ILE A 375 -34.38 34.87 -3.46
C ILE A 375 -34.96 35.69 -4.63
N ASN A 376 -34.48 35.48 -5.85
CA ASN A 376 -34.86 36.26 -7.04
C ASN A 376 -35.89 35.55 -7.93
N ALA A 377 -36.42 34.39 -7.55
CA ALA A 377 -37.35 33.61 -8.36
C ALA A 377 -38.78 34.22 -8.35
N PRO A 378 -39.34 34.61 -9.52
CA PRO A 378 -40.70 35.16 -9.59
C PRO A 378 -41.75 34.06 -9.31
N GLY A 379 -42.54 34.24 -8.24
CA GLY A 379 -43.63 33.34 -7.86
C GLY A 379 -43.46 32.61 -6.52
N PHE A 380 -42.30 32.73 -5.86
CA PHE A 380 -42.03 32.20 -4.52
C PHE A 380 -41.94 33.30 -3.45
N GLY A 381 -42.73 34.36 -3.61
CA GLY A 381 -42.88 35.43 -2.61
C GLY A 381 -43.63 35.04 -1.33
N GLY A 382 -43.51 33.78 -0.88
CA GLY A 382 -44.19 33.26 0.32
C GLY A 382 -43.31 33.21 1.56
N ASP A 383 -42.07 32.72 1.44
CA ASP A 383 -41.17 32.50 2.61
C ASP A 383 -39.89 33.35 2.60
N ALA A 384 -39.62 34.10 1.52
CA ALA A 384 -38.47 35.01 1.44
C ALA A 384 -38.48 36.12 2.54
N GLY A 385 -39.62 36.33 3.20
CA GLY A 385 -39.76 37.26 4.33
C GLY A 385 -39.38 36.71 5.71
N LEU A 386 -39.13 35.39 5.87
CA LEU A 386 -38.87 34.76 7.17
C LEU A 386 -37.39 34.50 7.48
N LEU A 387 -36.50 34.58 6.49
CA LEU A 387 -35.06 34.35 6.63
C LEU A 387 -34.25 35.65 6.82
N GLY A 388 -34.85 36.65 7.46
CA GLY A 388 -34.12 37.76 8.07
C GLY A 388 -33.29 37.31 9.28
N PHE A 389 -32.43 36.31 9.12
CA PHE A 389 -31.51 35.87 10.16
C PHE A 389 -30.47 36.98 10.35
N GLN A 390 -30.63 37.73 11.43
CA GLN A 390 -29.70 38.77 11.87
C GLN A 390 -28.26 38.25 11.76
N ARG A 391 -27.46 38.85 10.87
CA ARG A 391 -26.00 38.78 10.93
C ARG A 391 -25.55 39.42 12.24
N LYS A 392 -25.52 38.66 13.34
CA LYS A 392 -24.66 38.99 14.48
C LYS A 392 -23.23 38.77 14.00
N SER A 393 -22.58 39.90 13.68
CA SER A 393 -21.14 40.04 13.51
C SER A 393 -20.42 39.18 14.56
N TRP A 394 -19.69 38.17 14.10
CA TRP A 394 -18.64 37.56 14.89
C TRP A 394 -17.56 38.62 15.06
N LYS A 395 -17.60 39.34 16.18
CA LYS A 395 -16.46 40.15 16.62
C LYS A 395 -15.29 39.19 16.87
N LYS A 396 -14.15 39.54 16.29
CA LYS A 396 -12.84 38.99 16.63
C LYS A 396 -12.56 39.31 18.10
N ASP A 397 -12.73 38.33 18.98
CA ASP A 397 -12.08 38.34 20.29
C ASP A 397 -10.97 37.30 20.25
N THR A 398 -9.81 37.73 19.76
CA THR A 398 -8.52 37.17 20.16
C THR A 398 -8.24 37.58 21.59
N PRO A 399 -7.80 36.66 22.46
CA PRO A 399 -6.80 36.98 23.48
C PRO A 399 -5.47 36.29 23.15
N LEU A 400 -4.40 36.96 23.57
CA LEU A 400 -2.99 36.59 23.54
C LEU A 400 -2.69 35.17 24.04
#